data_AF-A0A9E3A0A8-F1
#
_entry.id   AF-A0A9E3A0A8-F1
#
_cell.length_a   1.000
_cell.length_b   1.000
_cell.length_c   1.000
_cell.angle_alpha   90.00
_cell.angle_beta   90.00
_cell.angle_gamma   90.00
#
_symmetry.space_group_name_H-M   'P 1'
#
loop_
_entity.id
_entity.type
_entity.pdbx_description
1 polymer ?
#
loop_
_entity_poly.entity_id
_entity_poly.type
_entity_poly.pdbx_seq_one_letter_code
_entity_poly.pdbx_strand_id
1 'polypeptide(L)'
;MKLCVFGAGAVGGHIATKLAAAGNDVSVVARGTHLEAIKSRGLKLLHGQQTVVGKVRAAARADELGAQDAVFVTLKANLLEAFAEQSAPLLGRDTAV
;
A
#
# COMPACT_ATOMS: atom_id res chain seq x y z
N MET A 1 10.88 -9.47 -0.38
CA MET A 1 10.06 -9.12 0.78
C MET A 1 8.75 -8.54 0.27
N LYS A 2 7.61 -9.06 0.72
CA LYS A 2 6.26 -8.60 0.39
C LYS A 2 5.85 -7.51 1.37
N LEU A 3 5.69 -6.30 0.87
CA LEU A 3 5.42 -5.10 1.67
C LEU A 3 4.04 -4.56 1.29
N CYS A 4 3.11 -4.53 2.24
CA CYS A 4 1.81 -3.94 2.00
C CYS A 4 1.68 -2.57 2.67
N VAL A 5 1.13 -1.59 1.96
CA VAL A 5 0.72 -0.31 2.55
C VAL A 5 -0.80 -0.26 2.59
N PHE A 6 -1.35 -0.26 3.80
CA PHE A 6 -2.79 -0.16 4.01
C PHE A 6 -3.21 1.31 4.08
N GLY A 7 -3.68 1.83 2.95
CA GLY A 7 -4.06 3.23 2.77
C GLY A 7 -3.00 4.06 2.06
N ALA A 8 -3.07 4.15 0.73
CA ALA A 8 -2.17 4.96 -0.10
C ALA A 8 -2.48 6.48 -0.07
N GLY A 9 -2.57 7.08 1.12
CA GLY A 9 -2.67 8.53 1.30
C GLY A 9 -1.32 9.24 1.10
N ALA A 10 -1.15 10.45 1.65
CA ALA A 10 0.11 11.20 1.52
C ALA A 10 1.33 10.40 2.05
N VAL A 11 1.24 9.85 3.27
CA VAL A 11 2.32 9.06 3.89
C VAL A 11 2.47 7.71 3.18
N GLY A 12 1.37 6.95 3.08
CA GLY A 12 1.39 5.62 2.49
C GLY A 12 1.83 5.62 1.02
N GLY A 13 1.32 6.55 0.21
CA GLY A 13 1.71 6.69 -1.19
C GLY A 13 3.19 7.06 -1.35
N HIS A 14 3.74 7.90 -0.46
CA HIS A 14 5.16 8.23 -0.46
C HIS A 14 6.03 7.00 -0.17
N ILE A 15 5.71 6.26 0.90
CA ILE A 15 6.41 5.04 1.30
C ILE A 15 6.33 3.99 0.20
N ALA A 16 5.12 3.68 -0.28
CA ALA A 16 4.88 2.68 -1.32
C ALA A 16 5.63 3.02 -2.62
N THR A 17 5.62 4.29 -3.05
CA THR A 17 6.31 4.70 -4.28
C THR A 17 7.82 4.50 -4.16
N LYS A 18 8.43 4.93 -3.04
CA LYS A 18 9.88 4.79 -2.84
C LYS A 18 10.31 3.33 -2.69
N LEU A 19 9.55 2.52 -1.94
CA LEU A 19 9.84 1.09 -1.79
C LEU A 19 9.75 0.34 -3.13
N ALA A 20 8.72 0.65 -3.93
CA ALA A 20 8.54 0.06 -5.26
C ALA A 20 9.66 0.50 -6.21
N ALA A 21 10.03 1.79 -6.20
CA ALA A 21 11.13 2.31 -7.00
C ALA A 21 12.49 1.71 -6.62
N ALA A 22 12.65 1.25 -5.37
CA ALA A 22 13.81 0.52 -4.90
C ALA A 22 13.80 -0.98 -5.25
N GLY A 23 12.78 -1.48 -5.98
CA GLY A 23 12.70 -2.86 -6.45
C GLY A 23 12.04 -3.85 -5.49
N ASN A 24 11.33 -3.39 -4.45
CA ASN A 24 10.60 -4.27 -3.54
C ASN A 24 9.27 -4.74 -4.15
N ASP A 25 8.77 -5.89 -3.70
CA ASP A 25 7.41 -6.36 -4.01
C ASP A 25 6.42 -5.62 -3.11
N VAL A 26 5.82 -4.56 -3.65
CA VAL A 26 4.93 -3.67 -2.91
C VAL A 26 3.48 -3.85 -3.37
N SER A 27 2.59 -4.02 -2.41
CA SER A 27 1.15 -3.94 -2.60
C SER A 27 0.53 -2.78 -1.82
N VAL A 28 -0.62 -2.29 -2.29
CA VAL A 28 -1.40 -1.25 -1.62
C VAL A 28 -2.86 -1.64 -1.52
N VAL A 29 -3.45 -1.38 -0.36
CA VAL A 29 -4.91 -1.37 -0.21
C VAL A 29 -5.39 0.06 -0.43
N ALA A 30 -6.20 0.26 -1.47
CA ALA A 30 -6.77 1.55 -1.85
C ALA A 30 -8.18 1.33 -2.42
N ARG A 31 -8.98 2.39 -2.53
CA ARG A 31 -10.38 2.28 -2.98
C ARG A 31 -10.80 3.37 -3.94
N GLY A 32 -11.90 3.13 -4.65
CA GLY A 32 -12.54 4.10 -5.54
C GLY A 32 -11.63 4.56 -6.68
N THR A 33 -11.77 5.81 -7.08
CA THR A 33 -11.02 6.41 -8.19
C THR A 33 -9.50 6.37 -7.99
N HIS A 34 -9.04 6.37 -6.74
CA HIS A 34 -7.61 6.27 -6.45
C HIS A 34 -7.05 4.88 -6.76
N LEU A 35 -7.78 3.80 -6.43
CA LEU A 35 -7.41 2.44 -6.78
C LEU A 35 -7.26 2.27 -8.29
N GLU A 36 -8.25 2.74 -9.06
CA GLU A 36 -8.24 2.64 -10.52
C GLU A 36 -7.07 3.42 -11.13
N ALA A 37 -6.78 4.61 -10.59
CA ALA A 37 -5.62 5.39 -11.01
C ALA A 37 -4.29 4.65 -10.74
N ILE A 38 -4.15 4.00 -9.58
CA ILE A 38 -2.96 3.22 -9.24
C ILE A 38 -2.81 2.01 -10.16
N LYS A 39 -3.90 1.25 -10.40
CA LYS A 39 -3.88 0.10 -11.32
C LYS A 39 -3.47 0.50 -12.73
N SER A 40 -3.96 1.65 -13.22
CA SER A 40 -3.67 2.14 -14.57
C SER A 40 -2.27 2.75 -14.73
N ARG A 41 -1.82 3.56 -13.75
CA ARG A 41 -0.64 4.43 -13.92
C ARG A 41 0.46 4.21 -12.89
N GLY A 42 0.23 3.36 -11.89
CA GLY A 42 1.07 3.27 -10.70
C GLY A 42 0.91 4.48 -9.77
N LEU A 43 1.70 4.49 -8.71
CA LEU A 43 1.80 5.64 -7.81
C LEU A 43 2.82 6.64 -8.35
N LYS A 44 2.38 7.88 -8.56
CA LYS A 44 3.24 9.00 -8.96
C LYS A 44 3.57 9.84 -7.74
N LEU A 45 4.84 9.90 -7.37
CA LEU A 45 5.37 10.77 -6.31
C LEU A 45 6.08 11.96 -6.94
N LEU A 46 5.63 13.16 -6.60
CA LEU A 46 6.35 14.40 -6.85
C LEU A 46 7.19 14.72 -5.61
N HIS A 47 8.52 14.81 -5.77
CA HIS A 47 9.45 15.01 -4.66
C HIS A 47 10.52 16.02 -5.07
N GLY A 48 10.33 17.28 -4.67
CA GLY A 48 11.13 18.38 -5.18
C GLY A 48 10.99 18.50 -6.70
N GLN A 49 12.11 18.50 -7.42
CA GLN A 49 12.14 18.52 -8.89
C GLN A 49 12.00 17.13 -9.52
N GLN A 50 11.98 16.07 -8.72
CA GLN A 50 11.92 14.70 -9.21
C GLN A 50 10.48 14.19 -9.25
N THR A 51 10.19 13.43 -10.31
CA THR A 51 8.98 12.60 -10.39
C THR A 51 9.41 11.15 -10.36
N VAL A 52 8.87 10.38 -9.41
CA VAL A 52 9.10 8.94 -9.29
C VAL A 52 7.78 8.22 -9.52
N VAL A 53 7.81 7.15 -10.31
CA VAL A 53 6.64 6.29 -10.52
C VAL A 53 6.92 4.91 -9.96
N GLY A 54 6.16 4.52 -8.94
CA GLY A 54 6.21 3.20 -8.32
C GLY A 54 5.11 2.30 -8.89
N LYS A 55 5.49 1.19 -9.53
CA LYS A 55 4.54 0.15 -9.93
C LYS A 55 4.29 -0.76 -8.74
N VAL A 56 3.03 -0.84 -8.32
CA VAL A 56 2.61 -1.62 -7.15
C VAL A 56 1.43 -2.51 -7.54
N ARG A 57 1.26 -3.62 -6.84
CA ARG A 57 -0.02 -4.35 -6.86
C ARG A 57 -1.04 -3.54 -6.06
N ALA A 58 -2.24 -3.35 -6.58
CA ALA A 58 -3.25 -2.53 -5.90
C ALA A 58 -4.58 -3.29 -5.86
N ALA A 59 -5.18 -3.37 -4.67
CA ALA A 59 -6.42 -4.08 -4.43
C ALA A 59 -7.39 -3.25 -3.59
N ALA A 60 -8.68 -3.53 -3.75
CA ALA A 60 -9.72 -2.96 -2.91
C ALA A 60 -9.82 -3.70 -1.58
N ARG A 61 -9.49 -4.99 -1.58
CA ARG A 61 -9.56 -5.87 -0.42
C ARG A 61 -8.22 -6.53 -0.13
N ALA A 62 -7.97 -6.74 1.15
CA ALA A 62 -6.75 -7.35 1.64
C ALA A 62 -6.58 -8.83 1.24
N ASP A 63 -7.67 -9.58 1.09
CA ASP A 63 -7.65 -11.00 0.70
C ASP A 63 -7.12 -11.23 -0.72
N GLU A 64 -7.20 -10.23 -1.59
CA GLU A 64 -6.60 -10.27 -2.94
C GLU A 64 -5.06 -10.25 -2.92
N LEU A 65 -4.45 -9.84 -1.80
CA LEU A 65 -2.99 -9.61 -1.69
C LEU A 65 -2.27 -10.75 -0.96
N GLY A 66 -2.98 -11.46 -0.08
CA GLY A 66 -2.44 -12.52 0.77
C GLY A 66 -1.42 -12.04 1.82
N ALA A 67 -0.77 -12.99 2.49
CA ALA A 67 0.15 -12.71 3.58
C ALA A 67 1.37 -11.89 3.16
N GLN A 68 1.81 -11.00 4.05
CA GLN A 68 2.87 -10.02 3.84
C GLN A 68 3.99 -10.19 4.86
N ASP A 69 5.19 -9.75 4.53
CA ASP A 69 6.30 -9.71 5.50
C ASP A 69 6.18 -8.49 6.41
N ALA A 70 5.69 -7.36 5.88
CA ALA A 70 5.36 -6.17 6.67
C ALA A 70 4.13 -5.42 6.11
N VAL A 71 3.34 -4.83 7.01
CA VAL A 71 2.15 -4.06 6.69
C VAL A 71 2.22 -2.67 7.32
N PHE A 72 2.39 -1.63 6.50
CA PHE A 72 2.34 -0.25 6.97
C PHE A 72 0.89 0.23 7.08
N VAL A 73 0.42 0.51 8.30
CA VAL A 73 -0.90 1.08 8.54
C VAL A 73 -0.81 2.59 8.48
N THR A 74 -1.22 3.17 7.34
CA THR A 74 -1.10 4.62 7.10
C THR A 74 -2.45 5.32 6.95
N LEU A 75 -3.48 4.75 7.58
CA LEU A 75 -4.79 5.37 7.73
C LEU A 75 -4.78 6.46 8.82
N LYS A 76 -5.74 7.37 8.74
CA LYS A 76 -6.06 8.21 9.91
C LYS A 76 -6.71 7.36 10.99
N ALA A 77 -6.50 7.71 12.26
CA ALA A 77 -7.00 6.94 13.41
C ALA A 77 -8.51 6.62 13.34
N ASN A 78 -9.32 7.55 12.82
CA ASN A 78 -10.76 7.37 12.65
C ASN A 78 -11.16 6.33 11.59
N LEU A 79 -10.21 5.75 10.87
CA LEU A 79 -10.42 4.68 9.89
C LEU A 79 -9.70 3.38 10.30
N LEU A 80 -9.11 3.31 11.49
CA LEU A 80 -8.34 2.14 11.93
C LEU A 80 -9.20 0.88 12.05
N GLU A 81 -10.49 1.02 12.34
CA GLU A 81 -11.47 -0.08 12.36
C GLU A 81 -11.49 -0.84 11.03
N ALA A 82 -11.43 -0.14 9.90
CA ALA A 82 -11.40 -0.78 8.58
C ALA A 82 -10.14 -1.64 8.36
N PHE A 83 -9.02 -1.30 9.00
CA PHE A 83 -7.84 -2.16 9.01
C PHE A 83 -8.06 -3.39 9.88
N ALA A 84 -8.58 -3.22 11.09
CA ALA A 84 -8.86 -4.32 12.00
C ALA A 84 -9.77 -5.38 11.34
N GLU A 85 -10.81 -4.96 10.62
CA GLU A 85 -11.74 -5.86 9.91
C GLU A 85 -11.12 -6.61 8.74
N GLN A 86 -10.15 -6.02 8.04
CA GLN A 86 -9.63 -6.55 6.77
C GLN A 86 -8.23 -7.12 6.85
N SER A 87 -7.48 -6.86 7.92
CA SER A 87 -6.05 -7.15 7.96
C SER A 87 -5.71 -8.63 8.02
N ALA A 88 -6.59 -9.49 8.54
CA ALA A 88 -6.29 -10.90 8.81
C ALA A 88 -5.61 -11.66 7.64
N PRO A 89 -6.04 -11.52 6.37
CA PRO A 89 -5.37 -12.19 5.24
C PRO A 89 -3.94 -11.71 4.96
N LEU A 90 -3.57 -10.53 5.45
CA LEU A 90 -2.23 -9.95 5.30
C LEU A 90 -1.26 -10.41 6.37
N LEU A 91 -1.77 -10.90 7.52
CA LEU A 91 -0.98 -11.14 8.73
C LEU A 91 -0.66 -12.63 8.90
N GLY A 92 0.61 -12.97 8.69
CA GLY A 92 1.22 -14.23 9.11
C GLY A 92 1.85 -14.11 10.50
N ARG A 93 2.39 -15.24 11.00
CA ARG A 93 3.03 -15.33 12.33
C ARG A 93 4.15 -14.30 12.53
N ASP A 94 4.92 -14.04 11.48
CA ASP A 94 6.13 -13.20 11.53
C ASP A 94 5.93 -11.85 10.84
N THR A 95 4.69 -11.49 10.49
CA THR A 95 4.38 -10.22 9.82
C THR A 95 4.57 -9.05 10.78
N ALA A 96 5.41 -8.08 10.40
CA ALA A 96 5.52 -6.81 11.10
C ALA A 96 4.36 -5.86 10.72
N VAL A 97 3.88 -5.06 11.66
CA VAL A 97 2.82 -4.04 11.45
C VAL A 97 3.28 -2.70 12.01
#